data_AF-A0A3D2U0C4-F1
#
_entry.id   AF-A0A3D2U0C4-F1
#
_cell.length_a   1.000
_cell.length_b   1.000
_cell.length_c   1.000
_cell.angle_alpha   90.00
_cell.angle_beta   90.00
_cell.angle_gamma   90.00
#
_symmetry.space_group_name_H-M   'P 1'
#
loop_
_entity.id
_entity.type
_entity.pdbx_description
1 polymer ?
#
loop_
_entity_poly.entity_id
_entity_poly.type
_entity_poly.pdbx_seq_one_letter_code
_entity_poly.pdbx_strand_id
1 'polypeptide(L)'
;MTSTDQAPTSDRPNRRRWRRLGFVLIILAALETGGWIGDSLFDFHQKLVWRLTLMELESVPTDDAAATDNPGLWIRSASENSEPTEPYRVGQTVIEGAGPWIEHQRLTPRTCPGPPGERTFVLGGSAAFGYPYRFEKNFAARADRPTINPEHRVLNAARVGATSNDLVPIANTILEHYDPATLVILAGNNEWFHWRPGRPANSTDKSDPADVAINGTGRTILATLAHSRALAAVISGLHHLLHDGPRQAAPRRIVHDDGFVEHHALRGARHAVENPLTPTRYDVTTWPATRQRYLDRFRDNLVTIITTAKRKNVRVVLMTIPFQYRLAPAWKQRQPLAGQPRHLETMTRLVTETLKLQDRDQPVGALQTIRQAIELDPLPPVPHYLEAVLLESLDRPQEAEAAYARSREAMIGNLGSRLSINRVIREVAADQQTDLIDLRKVFDDFQHHRQRFFNVELIHDDCHPTSLAHGLIAHHLEKLLFDGAATPERH
;
A
#
# COMPACT_ATOMS: atom_id res chain seq x y z
N MET A 1 16.21 -70.37 55.44
CA MET A 1 16.50 -70.38 53.99
C MET A 1 15.16 -70.52 53.28
N THR A 2 14.49 -69.41 52.98
CA THR A 2 14.53 -68.60 51.74
C THR A 2 13.35 -68.94 50.82
N SER A 3 12.69 -67.88 50.33
CA SER A 3 11.77 -67.85 49.17
C SER A 3 10.34 -68.34 49.45
N THR A 4 9.24 -67.70 49.03
CA THR A 4 9.05 -66.69 47.96
C THR A 4 7.70 -65.98 48.14
N ASP A 5 7.75 -64.65 48.13
CA ASP A 5 6.94 -63.70 47.36
C ASP A 5 5.59 -64.13 46.71
N GLN A 6 4.55 -63.30 46.89
CA GLN A 6 3.91 -62.57 45.79
C GLN A 6 2.83 -61.58 46.30
N ALA A 7 3.11 -60.28 46.16
CA ALA A 7 2.11 -59.22 46.13
C ALA A 7 1.77 -58.84 44.67
N PRO A 8 0.51 -58.53 44.31
CA PRO A 8 0.16 -58.22 42.93
C PRO A 8 0.44 -56.75 42.57
N THR A 9 1.34 -56.58 41.60
CA THR A 9 1.36 -55.60 40.50
C THR A 9 0.51 -54.31 40.64
N SER A 10 1.19 -53.19 40.86
CA SER A 10 0.66 -51.82 40.73
C SER A 10 1.03 -51.19 39.38
N ASP A 11 0.45 -51.66 38.27
CA ASP A 11 0.75 -51.10 36.92
C ASP A 11 -0.48 -50.59 36.15
N ARG A 12 -1.52 -50.14 36.87
CA ARG A 12 -2.80 -49.70 36.29
C ARG A 12 -3.04 -48.20 36.04
N PRO A 13 -2.22 -47.20 36.47
CA PRO A 13 -2.53 -45.80 36.18
C PRO A 13 -2.11 -45.36 34.76
N ASN A 14 -1.13 -46.02 34.13
CA ASN A 14 -0.58 -45.59 32.84
C ASN A 14 -1.51 -45.90 31.66
N ARG A 15 -2.12 -47.10 31.61
CA ARG A 15 -2.91 -47.56 30.45
C ARG A 15 -4.20 -46.74 30.23
N ARG A 16 -4.80 -46.20 31.30
CA ARG A 16 -6.00 -45.34 31.22
C ARG A 16 -5.67 -43.92 30.77
N ARG A 17 -4.49 -43.40 31.15
CA ARG A 17 -3.97 -42.12 30.65
C ARG A 17 -3.64 -42.20 29.16
N TRP A 18 -2.98 -43.27 28.71
CA TRP A 18 -2.68 -43.50 27.28
C TRP A 18 -3.93 -43.66 26.41
N ARG A 19 -4.98 -44.32 26.91
CA ARG A 19 -6.27 -44.42 26.18
C ARG A 19 -7.00 -43.08 26.06
N ARG A 20 -6.98 -42.26 27.12
CA ARG A 20 -7.53 -40.90 27.08
C ARG A 20 -6.73 -39.99 26.15
N LEU A 21 -5.39 -40.10 26.18
CA LEU A 21 -4.51 -39.36 25.28
C LEU A 21 -4.76 -39.75 23.82
N GLY A 22 -4.88 -41.05 23.52
CA GLY A 22 -5.18 -41.55 22.18
C GLY A 22 -6.56 -41.09 21.67
N PHE A 23 -7.57 -41.08 22.53
CA PHE A 23 -8.90 -40.57 22.18
C PHE A 23 -8.88 -39.06 21.85
N VAL A 24 -8.14 -38.27 22.64
CA VAL A 24 -7.96 -36.83 22.37
C VAL A 24 -7.23 -36.60 21.05
N LEU A 25 -6.17 -37.37 20.75
CA LEU A 25 -5.44 -37.26 19.49
C LEU A 25 -6.32 -37.60 18.27
N ILE A 26 -7.20 -38.59 18.38
CA ILE A 26 -8.16 -38.94 17.32
C ILE A 26 -9.15 -37.80 17.07
N ILE A 27 -9.67 -37.17 18.13
CA ILE A 27 -10.56 -36.02 18.00
C ILE A 27 -9.84 -34.84 17.34
N LEU A 28 -8.60 -34.54 17.74
CA LEU A 28 -7.80 -33.46 17.14
C LEU A 28 -7.51 -33.74 15.66
N ALA A 29 -7.17 -34.97 15.29
CA ALA A 29 -6.96 -35.36 13.90
C ALA A 29 -8.24 -35.24 13.06
N ALA A 30 -9.39 -35.63 13.60
CA ALA A 30 -10.69 -35.50 12.93
C ALA A 30 -11.09 -34.03 12.73
N LEU A 31 -10.89 -33.18 13.74
CA LEU A 31 -11.13 -31.73 13.65
C LEU A 31 -10.23 -31.10 12.59
N GLU A 32 -8.94 -31.43 12.59
CA GLU A 32 -7.98 -30.89 11.62
C GLU A 32 -8.29 -31.35 10.20
N THR A 33 -8.66 -32.61 10.02
CA THR A 33 -9.12 -33.15 8.72
C THR A 33 -10.38 -32.44 8.23
N GLY A 34 -11.35 -32.20 9.11
CA GLY A 34 -12.54 -31.41 8.81
C GLY A 34 -12.20 -29.96 8.44
N GLY A 35 -11.22 -29.37 9.14
CA GLY A 35 -10.67 -28.06 8.82
C GLY A 35 -10.04 -28.01 7.42
N TRP A 36 -9.27 -29.02 7.03
CA TRP A 36 -8.68 -29.11 5.68
C TRP A 36 -9.74 -29.20 4.57
N ILE A 37 -10.77 -30.01 4.78
CA ILE A 37 -11.88 -30.13 3.82
C ILE A 37 -12.64 -28.80 3.71
N GLY A 38 -12.95 -28.17 4.84
CA GLY A 38 -13.61 -26.86 4.84
C GLY A 38 -12.75 -25.77 4.19
N ASP A 39 -11.45 -25.77 4.45
CA ASP A 39 -10.55 -24.77 3.88
C ASP A 39 -10.44 -24.91 2.36
N SER A 40 -10.39 -26.14 1.84
CA SER A 40 -10.40 -26.38 0.39
C SER A 40 -11.66 -25.87 -0.32
N LEU A 41 -12.77 -25.65 0.41
CA LEU A 41 -14.04 -25.17 -0.14
C LEU A 41 -14.23 -23.67 0.03
N PHE A 42 -13.72 -23.10 1.14
CA PHE A 42 -14.04 -21.73 1.56
C PHE A 42 -12.81 -20.81 1.68
N ASP A 43 -11.60 -21.34 1.55
CA ASP A 43 -10.30 -20.65 1.62
C ASP A 43 -10.13 -19.79 2.90
N PHE A 44 -10.75 -20.17 4.02
CA PHE A 44 -10.77 -19.33 5.22
C PHE A 44 -9.38 -19.20 5.86
N HIS A 45 -8.51 -20.21 5.78
CA HIS A 45 -7.19 -20.16 6.38
C HIS A 45 -6.31 -19.19 5.60
N GLN A 46 -6.34 -19.25 4.27
CA GLN A 46 -5.58 -18.32 3.46
C GLN A 46 -6.14 -16.90 3.54
N LYS A 47 -7.47 -16.73 3.65
CA LYS A 47 -8.09 -15.42 3.99
C LYS A 47 -7.65 -14.90 5.36
N LEU A 48 -7.49 -15.79 6.35
CA LEU A 48 -7.00 -15.44 7.68
C LEU A 48 -5.52 -15.07 7.65
N VAL A 49 -4.66 -15.88 7.02
CA VAL A 49 -3.24 -15.58 6.82
C VAL A 49 -3.08 -14.27 6.04
N TRP A 50 -3.86 -14.07 4.98
CA TRP A 50 -3.89 -12.81 4.23
C TRP A 50 -4.36 -11.63 5.07
N ARG A 51 -5.37 -11.80 5.93
CA ARG A 51 -5.81 -10.76 6.87
C ARG A 51 -4.75 -10.49 7.93
N LEU A 52 -4.03 -11.51 8.40
CA LEU A 52 -2.87 -11.35 9.27
C LEU A 52 -1.74 -10.63 8.54
N THR A 53 -1.52 -10.88 7.25
CA THR A 53 -0.60 -10.12 6.39
C THR A 53 -1.08 -8.68 6.15
N LEU A 54 -2.39 -8.45 6.00
CA LEU A 54 -2.99 -7.10 5.98
C LEU A 54 -2.84 -6.38 7.33
N MET A 55 -2.87 -7.11 8.45
CA MET A 55 -2.57 -6.58 9.79
C MET A 55 -1.05 -6.39 10.01
N GLU A 56 -0.21 -7.18 9.37
CA GLU A 56 1.25 -7.05 9.28
C GLU A 56 1.62 -5.77 8.50
N LEU A 57 0.93 -5.54 7.39
CA LEU A 57 0.79 -4.29 6.62
C LEU A 57 0.15 -3.13 7.40
N GLU A 58 -0.17 -3.27 8.69
CA GLU A 58 -0.62 -2.14 9.52
C GLU A 58 0.33 -1.86 10.69
N SER A 59 1.36 -2.69 10.90
CA SER A 59 1.97 -2.76 12.22
C SER A 59 3.50 -2.79 12.33
N VAL A 60 4.29 -3.32 11.38
CA VAL A 60 5.78 -3.18 11.41
C VAL A 60 6.35 -3.47 10.00
N PRO A 61 7.44 -2.80 9.55
CA PRO A 61 8.23 -3.30 8.42
C PRO A 61 8.78 -4.70 8.73
N THR A 62 8.58 -5.66 7.85
CA THR A 62 9.16 -7.01 7.97
C THR A 62 10.63 -6.98 7.59
N ASP A 63 11.50 -7.36 8.52
CA ASP A 63 12.96 -7.37 8.31
C ASP A 63 13.47 -8.65 7.65
N ASP A 64 12.69 -9.72 7.53
CA ASP A 64 13.10 -10.91 6.79
C ASP A 64 11.87 -11.71 6.33
N ALA A 65 11.61 -11.73 5.02
CA ALA A 65 10.63 -12.63 4.43
C ALA A 65 11.29 -13.98 4.13
N ALA A 66 11.12 -14.95 5.03
CA ALA A 66 11.47 -16.34 4.74
C ALA A 66 10.64 -16.83 3.53
N ALA A 67 11.32 -17.45 2.56
CA ALA A 67 10.66 -18.08 1.41
C ALA A 67 9.67 -19.14 1.91
N THR A 68 8.40 -18.99 1.56
CA THR A 68 7.41 -20.04 1.80
C THR A 68 7.40 -20.96 0.57
N ASP A 69 7.61 -22.26 0.77
CA ASP A 69 7.58 -23.33 -0.25
C ASP A 69 6.19 -23.54 -0.90
N ASN A 70 5.27 -22.58 -0.76
CA ASN A 70 3.92 -22.66 -1.30
C ASN A 70 3.88 -21.98 -2.68
N PRO A 71 3.74 -22.74 -3.79
CA PRO A 71 3.74 -22.19 -5.13
C PRO A 71 2.41 -21.49 -5.48
N GLY A 72 1.58 -21.14 -4.49
CA GLY A 72 0.28 -20.51 -4.71
C GLY A 72 0.41 -19.00 -4.84
N LEU A 73 -0.10 -18.44 -5.94
CA LEU A 73 -0.09 -17.01 -6.23
C LEU A 73 -1.51 -16.45 -6.23
N TRP A 74 -1.74 -15.40 -5.46
CA TRP A 74 -3.00 -14.67 -5.54
C TRP A 74 -2.94 -13.65 -6.69
N ILE A 75 -3.96 -13.64 -7.52
CA ILE A 75 -4.17 -12.60 -8.53
C ILE A 75 -5.52 -11.96 -8.33
N ARG A 76 -5.67 -10.77 -8.87
CA ARG A 76 -6.95 -10.08 -8.94
C ARG A 76 -8.00 -10.96 -9.65
N SER A 77 -9.15 -11.14 -9.01
CA SER A 77 -10.27 -11.91 -9.56
C SER A 77 -11.03 -11.11 -10.62
N ALA A 78 -11.52 -11.82 -11.64
CA ALA A 78 -12.47 -11.30 -12.62
C ALA A 78 -13.94 -11.44 -12.18
N SER A 79 -14.19 -11.98 -10.98
CA SER A 79 -15.55 -12.20 -10.46
C SER A 79 -16.36 -10.91 -10.38
N GLU A 80 -17.57 -10.94 -10.94
CA GLU A 80 -18.54 -9.85 -10.84
C GLU A 80 -19.23 -9.89 -9.48
N ASN A 81 -18.79 -9.03 -8.55
CA ASN A 81 -19.44 -8.88 -7.26
C ASN A 81 -20.65 -7.95 -7.38
N SER A 82 -21.59 -8.10 -6.44
CA SER A 82 -22.75 -7.22 -6.32
C SER A 82 -22.32 -5.76 -6.20
N GLU A 83 -23.13 -4.85 -6.74
CA GLU A 83 -22.94 -3.41 -6.57
C GLU A 83 -22.83 -3.05 -5.07
N PRO A 84 -21.99 -2.07 -4.72
CA PRO A 84 -21.88 -1.65 -3.33
C PRO A 84 -23.23 -1.09 -2.85
N THR A 85 -23.58 -1.40 -1.61
CA THR A 85 -24.84 -0.96 -0.99
C THR A 85 -24.90 0.55 -0.76
N GLU A 86 -23.74 1.20 -0.73
CA GLU A 86 -23.60 2.66 -0.62
C GLU A 86 -22.58 3.16 -1.67
N PRO A 87 -22.70 4.42 -2.13
CA PRO A 87 -21.69 5.01 -3.00
C PRO A 87 -20.31 4.94 -2.35
N TYR A 88 -19.33 4.43 -3.10
CA TYR A 88 -17.97 4.33 -2.61
C TYR A 88 -17.37 5.73 -2.39
N ARG A 89 -16.68 5.90 -1.25
CA ARG A 89 -16.10 7.19 -0.85
C ARG A 89 -14.63 7.04 -0.52
N VAL A 90 -13.85 8.03 -0.94
CA VAL A 90 -12.52 8.26 -0.39
C VAL A 90 -12.52 9.58 0.35
N GLY A 91 -12.35 9.49 1.66
CA GLY A 91 -12.57 10.63 2.54
C GLY A 91 -14.00 11.15 2.42
N GLN A 92 -14.15 12.41 2.02
CA GLN A 92 -15.47 13.02 1.83
C GLN A 92 -15.99 12.94 0.37
N THR A 93 -15.16 12.45 -0.56
CA THR A 93 -15.48 12.44 -2.00
C THR A 93 -16.16 11.13 -2.39
N VAL A 94 -17.31 11.22 -3.05
CA VAL A 94 -17.95 10.07 -3.72
C VAL A 94 -17.22 9.80 -5.04
N ILE A 95 -16.91 8.54 -5.29
CA ILE A 95 -16.32 8.10 -6.54
C ILE A 95 -17.37 7.29 -7.30
N GLU A 96 -17.87 7.83 -8.41
CA GLU A 96 -18.88 7.17 -9.24
C GLU A 96 -18.31 5.90 -9.90
N GLY A 97 -19.11 4.83 -9.89
CA GLY A 97 -18.73 3.54 -10.48
C GLY A 97 -17.57 2.83 -9.77
N ALA A 98 -17.23 3.25 -8.55
CA ALA A 98 -16.24 2.62 -7.70
C ALA A 98 -16.90 1.77 -6.61
N GLY A 99 -16.16 0.79 -6.12
CA GLY A 99 -16.60 -0.13 -5.08
C GLY A 99 -15.41 -0.81 -4.38
N PRO A 100 -15.64 -1.45 -3.22
CA PRO A 100 -14.61 -2.16 -2.47
C PRO A 100 -14.26 -3.52 -3.10
N TRP A 101 -14.13 -3.59 -4.43
CA TRP A 101 -13.88 -4.83 -5.18
C TRP A 101 -12.39 -5.21 -5.13
N ILE A 102 -12.03 -5.90 -4.06
CA ILE A 102 -10.65 -6.32 -3.75
C ILE A 102 -10.46 -7.84 -3.81
N GLU A 103 -11.33 -8.53 -4.54
CA GLU A 103 -11.35 -9.98 -4.58
C GLU A 103 -10.13 -10.53 -5.31
N HIS A 104 -9.59 -11.61 -4.75
CA HIS A 104 -8.48 -12.34 -5.31
C HIS A 104 -8.91 -13.78 -5.57
N GLN A 105 -8.28 -14.39 -6.56
CA GLN A 105 -8.34 -15.82 -6.80
C GLN A 105 -6.92 -16.39 -6.70
N ARG A 106 -6.84 -17.63 -6.21
CA ARG A 106 -5.56 -18.34 -6.10
C ARG A 106 -5.28 -19.08 -7.39
N LEU A 107 -4.07 -18.90 -7.91
CA LEU A 107 -3.52 -19.69 -8.99
C LEU A 107 -2.41 -20.60 -8.46
N THR A 108 -2.20 -21.68 -9.19
CA THR A 108 -1.00 -22.53 -9.12
C THR A 108 -0.32 -22.50 -10.48
N PRO A 109 0.93 -22.96 -10.63
CA PRO A 109 1.58 -23.03 -11.94
C PRO A 109 0.76 -23.78 -12.99
N ARG A 110 0.00 -24.81 -12.57
CA ARG A 110 -0.87 -25.62 -13.44
C ARG A 110 -2.15 -24.92 -13.86
N THR A 111 -2.69 -24.05 -13.01
CA THR A 111 -3.95 -23.33 -13.27
C THR A 111 -3.72 -21.91 -13.79
N CYS A 112 -2.46 -21.48 -13.92
CA CYS A 112 -2.11 -20.17 -14.42
C CYS A 112 -2.37 -20.08 -15.94
N PRO A 113 -3.14 -19.09 -16.40
CA PRO A 113 -3.48 -18.96 -17.82
C PRO A 113 -2.27 -18.48 -18.64
N GLY A 114 -2.28 -18.82 -19.94
CA GLY A 114 -1.15 -18.60 -20.85
C GLY A 114 -0.05 -19.65 -20.63
N PRO A 115 0.73 -20.03 -21.65
CA PRO A 115 1.84 -20.94 -21.48
C PRO A 115 2.98 -20.28 -20.67
N PRO A 116 3.81 -21.09 -19.99
CA PRO A 116 5.11 -20.64 -19.48
C PRO A 116 5.89 -19.87 -20.55
N GLY A 117 6.52 -18.76 -20.18
CA GLY A 117 7.25 -17.87 -21.09
C GLY A 117 6.40 -16.84 -21.84
N GLU A 118 5.06 -16.87 -21.73
CA GLU A 118 4.14 -15.93 -22.40
C GLU A 118 3.26 -15.15 -21.39
N ARG A 119 3.74 -15.02 -20.15
CA ARG A 119 2.98 -14.39 -19.06
C ARG A 119 3.59 -13.06 -18.67
N THR A 120 2.76 -12.03 -18.57
CA THR A 120 3.11 -10.76 -17.93
C THR A 120 2.45 -10.66 -16.57
N PHE A 121 3.23 -10.44 -15.50
CA PHE A 121 2.68 -10.20 -14.16
C PHE A 121 2.83 -8.75 -13.75
N VAL A 122 1.72 -8.14 -13.32
CA VAL A 122 1.68 -6.79 -12.75
C VAL A 122 1.79 -6.87 -11.23
N LEU A 123 2.74 -6.14 -10.67
CA LEU A 123 3.04 -6.02 -9.25
C LEU A 123 2.88 -4.56 -8.80
N GLY A 124 2.44 -4.35 -7.56
CA GLY A 124 2.31 -3.01 -7.01
C GLY A 124 1.27 -2.88 -5.90
N GLY A 125 0.98 -1.62 -5.57
CA GLY A 125 -0.02 -1.24 -4.57
C GLY A 125 -1.46 -1.21 -5.11
N SER A 126 -2.34 -0.47 -4.43
CA SER A 126 -3.75 -0.30 -4.83
C SER A 126 -3.94 0.33 -6.22
N ALA A 127 -3.08 1.28 -6.60
CA ALA A 127 -3.08 1.85 -7.95
C ALA A 127 -2.75 0.80 -9.03
N ALA A 128 -1.81 -0.11 -8.74
CA ALA A 128 -1.47 -1.22 -9.62
C ALA A 128 -2.57 -2.29 -9.68
N PHE A 129 -3.19 -2.55 -8.54
CA PHE A 129 -4.36 -3.41 -8.43
C PHE A 129 -5.48 -2.90 -9.33
N GLY A 130 -5.61 -1.59 -9.48
CA GLY A 130 -6.71 -0.92 -10.18
C GLY A 130 -7.91 -0.67 -9.28
N TYR A 131 -7.62 -0.48 -8.00
CA TYR A 131 -8.59 -0.05 -7.01
C TYR A 131 -9.01 1.41 -7.31
N PRO A 132 -10.29 1.80 -7.12
CA PRO A 132 -11.44 1.02 -6.61
C PRO A 132 -12.37 0.50 -7.73
N TYR A 133 -11.85 0.27 -8.94
CA TYR A 133 -12.70 -0.08 -10.08
C TYR A 133 -12.90 -1.58 -10.23
N ARG A 134 -13.87 -2.00 -11.05
CA ARG A 134 -14.04 -3.42 -11.44
C ARG A 134 -12.86 -3.94 -12.25
N PHE A 135 -12.79 -5.27 -12.38
CA PHE A 135 -11.70 -5.96 -13.08
C PHE A 135 -11.49 -5.42 -14.49
N GLU A 136 -12.51 -5.37 -15.34
CA GLU A 136 -12.43 -4.94 -16.73
C GLU A 136 -11.99 -3.47 -16.90
N LYS A 137 -12.05 -2.68 -15.83
CA LYS A 137 -11.67 -1.27 -15.84
C LYS A 137 -10.23 -1.03 -15.40
N ASN A 138 -9.53 -2.01 -14.84
CA ASN A 138 -8.11 -1.83 -14.48
C ASN A 138 -7.18 -2.02 -15.69
N PHE A 139 -6.00 -1.40 -15.64
CA PHE A 139 -5.11 -1.38 -16.80
C PHE A 139 -4.57 -2.76 -17.18
N ALA A 140 -4.38 -3.67 -16.21
CA ALA A 140 -3.86 -5.01 -16.51
C ALA A 140 -4.89 -5.81 -17.32
N ALA A 141 -6.18 -5.75 -16.94
CA ALA A 141 -7.26 -6.38 -17.70
C ALA A 141 -7.46 -5.75 -19.08
N ARG A 142 -7.24 -4.43 -19.22
CA ARG A 142 -7.31 -3.75 -20.51
C ARG A 142 -6.15 -4.10 -21.43
N ALA A 143 -4.95 -4.26 -20.86
CA ALA A 143 -3.74 -4.67 -21.58
C ALA A 143 -3.71 -6.15 -21.93
N ASP A 144 -4.53 -6.98 -21.27
CA ASP A 144 -4.73 -8.39 -21.64
C ASP A 144 -5.53 -8.48 -22.95
N ARG A 145 -4.84 -8.76 -24.07
CA ARG A 145 -5.42 -8.78 -25.43
C ARG A 145 -5.43 -10.20 -26.02
N PRO A 146 -6.19 -11.15 -25.45
CA PRO A 146 -6.22 -12.53 -25.92
C PRO A 146 -6.81 -12.67 -27.35
N THR A 147 -7.50 -11.66 -27.85
CA THR A 147 -7.97 -11.63 -29.26
C THR A 147 -6.87 -11.30 -30.26
N ILE A 148 -5.78 -10.65 -29.82
CA ILE A 148 -4.63 -10.27 -30.65
C ILE A 148 -3.52 -11.31 -30.50
N ASN A 149 -3.22 -11.70 -29.25
CA ASN A 149 -2.29 -12.78 -28.94
C ASN A 149 -2.92 -13.68 -27.86
N PRO A 150 -3.57 -14.80 -28.26
CA PRO A 150 -4.25 -15.70 -27.32
C PRO A 150 -3.34 -16.34 -26.27
N GLU A 151 -2.07 -16.53 -26.61
CA GLU A 151 -1.09 -17.17 -25.73
C GLU A 151 -0.58 -16.19 -24.67
N HIS A 152 -0.41 -14.91 -25.03
CA HIS A 152 0.09 -13.92 -24.08
C HIS A 152 -0.97 -13.47 -23.09
N ARG A 153 -0.71 -13.63 -21.79
CA ARG A 153 -1.65 -13.23 -20.72
C ARG A 153 -1.06 -12.20 -19.77
N VAL A 154 -1.85 -11.16 -19.48
CA VAL A 154 -1.51 -10.14 -18.47
C VAL A 154 -2.26 -10.42 -17.16
N LEU A 155 -1.52 -10.71 -16.09
CA LEU A 155 -2.04 -11.16 -14.80
C LEU A 155 -1.71 -10.15 -13.71
N ASN A 156 -2.72 -9.72 -12.95
CA ASN A 156 -2.54 -8.71 -11.92
C ASN A 156 -2.31 -9.36 -10.55
N ALA A 157 -1.05 -9.38 -10.11
CA ALA A 157 -0.62 -9.86 -8.80
C ALA A 157 -0.41 -8.74 -7.78
N ALA A 158 -0.83 -7.50 -8.08
CA ALA A 158 -0.75 -6.38 -7.15
C ALA A 158 -1.64 -6.59 -5.92
N ARG A 159 -1.39 -5.79 -4.88
CA ARG A 159 -2.09 -5.85 -3.59
C ARG A 159 -2.41 -4.44 -3.09
N VAL A 160 -3.62 -4.25 -2.58
CA VAL A 160 -4.00 -3.00 -1.90
C VAL A 160 -3.12 -2.84 -0.66
N GLY A 161 -2.56 -1.64 -0.47
CA GLY A 161 -1.69 -1.33 0.68
C GLY A 161 -0.24 -1.80 0.57
N ALA A 162 0.12 -2.64 -0.40
CA ALA A 162 1.47 -3.20 -0.48
C ALA A 162 2.56 -2.14 -0.74
N THR A 163 3.68 -2.34 -0.04
CA THR A 163 4.98 -1.66 -0.17
C THR A 163 5.93 -2.51 -1.02
N SER A 164 7.09 -1.98 -1.37
CA SER A 164 8.11 -2.77 -2.06
C SER A 164 8.59 -3.99 -1.27
N ASN A 165 8.59 -3.97 0.07
CA ASN A 165 8.95 -5.12 0.90
C ASN A 165 8.00 -6.30 0.68
N ASP A 166 6.69 -6.03 0.52
CA ASP A 166 5.68 -7.05 0.27
C ASP A 166 5.78 -7.63 -1.14
N LEU A 167 6.29 -6.84 -2.10
CA LEU A 167 6.40 -7.24 -3.49
C LEU A 167 7.59 -8.16 -3.77
N VAL A 168 8.68 -8.05 -3.01
CA VAL A 168 9.87 -8.93 -3.16
C VAL A 168 9.50 -10.42 -3.07
N PRO A 169 8.83 -10.92 -2.02
CA PRO A 169 8.46 -12.33 -1.94
C PRO A 169 7.47 -12.74 -3.05
N ILE A 170 6.52 -11.86 -3.41
CA ILE A 170 5.57 -12.14 -4.51
C ILE A 170 6.31 -12.28 -5.85
N ALA A 171 7.25 -11.38 -6.13
CA ALA A 171 8.09 -11.44 -7.32
C ALA A 171 8.92 -12.72 -7.36
N ASN A 172 9.54 -13.11 -6.23
CA ASN A 172 10.30 -14.35 -6.14
C ASN A 172 9.42 -15.58 -6.43
N THR A 173 8.23 -15.67 -5.82
CA THR A 173 7.29 -16.77 -6.10
C THR A 173 6.93 -16.85 -7.59
N ILE A 174 6.68 -15.70 -8.24
CA ILE A 174 6.38 -15.65 -9.68
C ILE A 174 7.60 -16.15 -10.50
N LEU A 175 8.78 -15.60 -10.22
CA LEU A 175 10.01 -15.92 -10.93
C LEU A 175 10.44 -17.39 -10.73
N GLU A 176 10.12 -18.00 -9.60
CA GLU A 176 10.47 -19.38 -9.27
C GLU A 176 9.52 -20.40 -9.88
N HIS A 177 8.21 -20.10 -9.88
CA HIS A 177 7.20 -21.13 -10.17
C HIS A 177 6.35 -20.87 -11.42
N TYR A 178 6.33 -19.65 -11.95
CA TYR A 178 5.36 -19.25 -12.98
C TYR A 178 5.94 -18.94 -14.36
N ASP A 179 7.27 -18.93 -14.49
CA ASP A 179 8.01 -18.72 -15.73
C ASP A 179 7.46 -17.54 -16.56
N PRO A 180 7.53 -16.30 -16.03
CA PRO A 180 6.98 -15.14 -16.70
C PRO A 180 7.87 -14.68 -17.88
N ALA A 181 7.25 -14.10 -18.91
CA ALA A 181 7.94 -13.31 -19.92
C ALA A 181 8.39 -11.96 -19.37
N THR A 182 7.49 -11.32 -18.61
CA THR A 182 7.64 -9.93 -18.16
C THR A 182 7.08 -9.72 -16.75
N LEU A 183 7.77 -8.91 -15.94
CA LEU A 183 7.24 -8.31 -14.72
C LEU A 183 7.02 -6.81 -14.93
N VAL A 184 5.86 -6.30 -14.54
CA VAL A 184 5.53 -4.87 -14.53
C VAL A 184 5.40 -4.41 -13.09
N ILE A 185 6.11 -3.36 -12.69
CA ILE A 185 6.12 -2.87 -11.31
C ILE A 185 5.60 -1.44 -11.25
N LEU A 186 4.44 -1.25 -10.61
CA LEU A 186 3.87 0.05 -10.26
C LEU A 186 3.79 0.18 -8.73
N ALA A 187 4.92 0.54 -8.11
CA ALA A 187 5.10 0.58 -6.66
C ALA A 187 5.76 1.89 -6.20
N GLY A 188 5.62 2.22 -4.92
CA GLY A 188 6.13 3.48 -4.35
C GLY A 188 5.07 4.30 -3.59
N ASN A 189 3.77 4.04 -3.81
CA ASN A 189 2.72 4.78 -3.14
C ASN A 189 2.76 4.60 -1.61
N ASN A 190 2.99 3.36 -1.17
CA ASN A 190 2.81 2.92 0.19
C ASN A 190 4.12 2.73 0.96
N GLU A 191 5.29 3.17 0.45
CA GLU A 191 6.56 2.90 1.16
C GLU A 191 6.57 3.47 2.60
N TRP A 192 5.78 4.51 2.83
CA TRP A 192 5.61 5.15 4.13
C TRP A 192 4.39 4.66 4.92
N PHE A 193 3.65 3.66 4.43
CA PHE A 193 2.33 3.29 4.94
C PHE A 193 2.35 2.83 6.41
N HIS A 194 3.44 2.17 6.81
CA HIS A 194 3.67 1.70 8.18
C HIS A 194 4.53 2.66 9.00
N TRP A 195 4.90 3.82 8.44
CA TRP A 195 5.71 4.77 9.18
C TRP A 195 4.93 5.32 10.37
N ARG A 196 5.57 5.30 11.54
CA ARG A 196 5.08 5.93 12.76
C ARG A 196 6.17 6.85 13.31
N PRO A 197 5.82 8.02 13.85
CA PRO A 197 6.79 8.87 14.52
C PRO A 197 7.37 8.15 15.75
N GLY A 198 8.69 8.02 15.83
CA GLY A 198 9.39 7.55 17.03
C GLY A 198 9.35 8.60 18.15
N ARG A 199 9.24 8.17 19.41
CA ARG A 199 9.24 9.10 20.56
C ARG A 199 10.58 9.84 20.68
N PRO A 200 10.60 11.10 21.18
CA PRO A 200 11.83 11.76 21.56
C PRO A 200 12.55 10.97 22.65
N ALA A 201 13.90 10.95 22.61
CA ALA A 201 14.74 10.14 23.50
C ALA A 201 14.52 10.37 25.01
N ASN A 202 13.87 11.48 25.40
CA ASN A 202 13.66 11.89 26.79
C ASN A 202 12.21 11.73 27.28
N SER A 203 11.34 11.02 26.55
CA SER A 203 9.95 10.76 26.99
C SER A 203 9.92 9.75 28.15
N THR A 204 9.56 10.20 29.36
CA THR A 204 9.44 9.37 30.58
C THR A 204 8.05 8.77 30.80
N ASP A 205 7.10 9.02 29.91
CA ASP A 205 5.71 8.61 30.08
C ASP A 205 5.53 7.14 29.65
N LYS A 206 5.51 6.25 30.65
CA LYS A 206 5.32 4.80 30.49
C LYS A 206 3.84 4.39 30.39
N SER A 207 2.90 5.34 30.54
CA SER A 207 1.47 5.05 30.41
C SER A 207 1.00 5.26 28.99
N ASP A 208 1.30 4.28 28.14
CA ASP A 208 0.55 4.07 26.91
C ASP A 208 0.48 2.56 26.68
N PRO A 209 -0.69 1.97 26.46
CA PRO A 209 -0.76 0.60 25.97
C PRO A 209 -0.15 0.59 24.57
N ALA A 210 1.14 0.30 24.50
CA ALA A 210 1.69 -0.28 23.27
C ALA A 210 0.74 -1.40 22.85
N ASP A 211 0.31 -1.37 21.59
CA ASP A 211 -0.38 -2.45 20.91
C ASP A 211 -1.87 -2.71 21.25
N VAL A 212 -2.78 -1.90 20.67
CA VAL A 212 -4.05 -2.43 20.12
C VAL A 212 -3.93 -2.72 18.61
N ALA A 213 -2.70 -2.68 18.07
CA ALA A 213 -2.34 -3.66 17.05
C ALA A 213 -2.08 -4.97 17.82
N ILE A 214 -2.48 -6.13 17.33
CA ILE A 214 -2.17 -7.41 17.98
C ILE A 214 -0.66 -7.41 18.28
N ASN A 215 -0.20 -7.43 19.54
CA ASN A 215 1.25 -7.37 19.81
C ASN A 215 1.99 -8.52 19.11
N GLY A 216 3.30 -8.38 18.86
CA GLY A 216 4.10 -9.41 18.15
C GLY A 216 3.93 -10.83 18.73
N THR A 217 3.66 -10.93 20.03
CA THR A 217 3.31 -12.18 20.73
C THR A 217 1.93 -12.71 20.32
N GLY A 218 0.90 -11.87 20.31
CA GLY A 218 -0.44 -12.22 19.85
C GLY A 218 -0.50 -12.58 18.37
N ARG A 219 0.36 -11.96 17.54
CA ARG A 219 0.50 -12.30 16.12
C ARG A 219 1.22 -13.61 15.93
N THR A 220 2.33 -13.85 16.64
CA THR A 220 3.01 -15.15 16.64
C THR A 220 2.05 -16.23 17.10
N ILE A 221 1.23 -15.96 18.12
CA ILE A 221 0.17 -16.87 18.55
C ILE A 221 -0.84 -17.08 17.42
N LEU A 222 -1.42 -16.04 16.82
CA LEU A 222 -2.41 -16.20 15.73
C LEU A 222 -1.83 -16.86 14.48
N ALA A 223 -0.59 -16.58 14.11
CA ALA A 223 0.12 -17.24 13.01
C ALA A 223 0.39 -18.71 13.34
N THR A 224 0.83 -19.02 14.56
CA THR A 224 1.03 -20.41 15.03
C THR A 224 -0.30 -21.16 15.05
N LEU A 225 -1.37 -20.52 15.53
CA LEU A 225 -2.72 -21.07 15.58
C LEU A 225 -3.33 -21.21 14.17
N ALA A 226 -2.95 -20.35 13.22
CA ALA A 226 -3.35 -20.47 11.83
C ALA A 226 -2.78 -21.74 11.19
N HIS A 227 -1.65 -22.30 11.64
CA HIS A 227 -1.13 -23.57 11.10
C HIS A 227 -2.10 -24.75 11.31
N SER A 228 -3.08 -24.64 12.21
CA SER A 228 -4.22 -25.55 12.29
C SER A 228 -5.40 -25.01 11.47
N ARG A 229 -5.89 -25.82 10.51
CA ARG A 229 -7.07 -25.48 9.71
C ARG A 229 -8.34 -25.43 10.54
N ALA A 230 -8.48 -26.29 11.54
CA ALA A 230 -9.65 -26.25 12.43
C ALA A 230 -9.71 -24.93 13.20
N LEU A 231 -8.56 -24.46 13.69
CA LEU A 231 -8.48 -23.25 14.48
C LEU A 231 -8.54 -21.97 13.62
N ALA A 232 -7.96 -22.01 12.41
CA ALA A 232 -8.12 -20.96 11.43
C ALA A 232 -9.60 -20.72 11.06
N ALA A 233 -10.42 -21.78 11.00
CA ALA A 233 -11.86 -21.67 10.76
C ALA A 233 -12.57 -20.89 11.88
N VAL A 234 -12.23 -21.22 13.14
CA VAL A 234 -12.80 -20.57 14.32
C VAL A 234 -12.40 -19.09 14.39
N ILE A 235 -11.12 -18.77 14.16
CA ILE A 235 -10.63 -17.39 14.18
C ILE A 235 -11.26 -16.58 13.04
N SER A 236 -11.35 -17.15 11.83
CA SER A 236 -12.01 -16.50 10.70
C SER A 236 -13.50 -16.26 10.96
N GLY A 237 -14.20 -17.23 11.56
CA GLY A 237 -15.62 -17.10 11.91
C GLY A 237 -15.86 -16.06 13.01
N LEU A 238 -15.01 -16.02 14.03
CA LEU A 238 -15.07 -15.03 15.11
C LEU A 238 -14.83 -13.61 14.57
N HIS A 239 -13.84 -13.45 13.68
CA HIS A 239 -13.60 -12.16 13.02
C HIS A 239 -14.80 -11.75 12.16
N HIS A 240 -15.39 -12.65 11.38
CA HIS A 240 -16.57 -12.37 10.57
C HIS A 240 -17.73 -11.86 11.44
N LEU A 241 -18.00 -12.53 12.56
CA LEU A 241 -19.03 -12.11 13.52
C LEU A 241 -18.75 -10.75 14.17
N LEU A 242 -17.48 -10.44 14.44
CA LEU A 242 -17.09 -9.23 15.17
C LEU A 242 -16.89 -8.00 14.26
N HIS A 243 -16.60 -8.19 12.98
CA HIS A 243 -16.17 -7.11 12.07
C HIS A 243 -17.01 -7.00 10.78
N ASP A 244 -17.68 -8.06 10.33
CA ASP A 244 -18.57 -8.02 9.15
C ASP A 244 -20.03 -7.71 9.55
N GLY A 245 -20.23 -6.68 10.38
CA GLY A 245 -21.47 -5.88 10.32
C GLY A 245 -21.57 -5.18 8.95
N PRO A 246 -22.73 -4.57 8.58
CA PRO A 246 -22.96 -4.06 7.22
C PRO A 246 -21.73 -3.29 6.74
N ARG A 247 -21.11 -3.78 5.66
CA ARG A 247 -19.82 -3.32 5.13
C ARG A 247 -19.88 -1.80 4.93
N GLN A 248 -19.39 -1.06 5.92
CA GLN A 248 -19.42 0.40 5.88
C GLN A 248 -18.39 0.88 4.85
N ALA A 249 -18.86 1.66 3.88
CA ALA A 249 -18.04 2.26 2.83
C ALA A 249 -17.15 3.41 3.36
N ALA A 250 -17.37 3.87 4.60
CA ALA A 250 -16.59 4.94 5.23
C ALA A 250 -15.51 4.37 6.17
N PRO A 251 -14.26 4.86 6.11
CA PRO A 251 -13.24 4.49 7.09
C PRO A 251 -13.71 4.93 8.48
N ARG A 252 -13.60 4.01 9.47
CA ARG A 252 -13.85 4.36 10.87
C ARG A 252 -12.93 5.50 11.27
N ARG A 253 -13.45 6.45 12.05
CA ARG A 253 -12.66 7.56 12.60
C ARG A 253 -11.54 6.97 13.47
N ILE A 254 -10.31 7.00 12.98
CA ILE A 254 -9.14 6.57 13.74
C ILE A 254 -8.74 7.73 14.66
N VAL A 255 -8.80 7.47 15.96
CA VAL A 255 -8.37 8.40 17.00
C VAL A 255 -7.09 7.85 17.60
N HIS A 256 -6.04 8.67 17.61
CA HIS A 256 -4.76 8.32 18.22
C HIS A 256 -4.81 8.54 19.74
N ASP A 257 -3.81 8.01 20.43
CA ASP A 257 -3.60 8.12 21.89
C ASP A 257 -3.76 9.56 22.42
N ASP A 258 -3.33 10.54 21.62
CA ASP A 258 -3.37 11.96 21.99
C ASP A 258 -4.59 12.73 21.49
N GLY A 259 -5.62 12.02 21.03
CA GLY A 259 -6.83 12.62 20.50
C GLY A 259 -6.69 13.18 19.08
N PHE A 260 -5.55 12.98 18.38
CA PHE A 260 -5.49 13.22 16.94
C PHE A 260 -6.57 12.41 16.25
N VAL A 261 -7.25 13.03 15.30
CA VAL A 261 -8.24 12.38 14.45
C VAL A 261 -7.68 12.42 13.04
N GLU A 262 -7.54 11.26 12.41
CA GLU A 262 -7.04 11.22 11.04
C GLU A 262 -7.84 12.15 10.11
N HIS A 263 -7.10 12.96 9.35
CA HIS A 263 -7.69 13.88 8.40
C HIS A 263 -7.93 13.19 7.06
N HIS A 264 -9.16 13.25 6.59
CA HIS A 264 -9.57 12.65 5.33
C HIS A 264 -10.15 13.66 4.32
N ALA A 265 -9.88 14.95 4.48
CA ALA A 265 -10.17 15.89 3.40
C ALA A 265 -9.02 15.87 2.39
N LEU A 266 -9.35 15.79 1.10
CA LEU A 266 -8.34 15.75 0.04
C LEU A 266 -7.64 17.11 -0.14
N ARG A 267 -8.24 18.21 0.31
CA ARG A 267 -7.73 19.57 0.12
C ARG A 267 -7.87 20.40 1.39
N GLY A 268 -7.06 21.45 1.47
CA GLY A 268 -7.06 22.42 2.55
C GLY A 268 -5.88 22.24 3.49
N ALA A 269 -5.37 23.37 4.01
CA ALA A 269 -4.24 23.40 4.95
C ALA A 269 -4.65 23.62 6.40
N ARG A 270 -5.88 24.09 6.65
CA ARG A 270 -6.33 24.55 7.98
C ARG A 270 -6.15 23.48 9.06
N HIS A 271 -6.58 22.25 8.77
CA HIS A 271 -6.41 21.14 9.71
C HIS A 271 -4.93 20.84 10.05
N ALA A 272 -4.03 20.98 9.07
CA ALA A 272 -2.59 20.79 9.28
C ALA A 272 -1.98 21.88 10.19
N VAL A 273 -2.47 23.12 10.07
CA VAL A 273 -2.04 24.26 10.89
C VAL A 273 -2.57 24.15 12.32
N GLU A 274 -3.81 23.69 12.49
CA GLU A 274 -4.45 23.50 13.79
C GLU A 274 -3.92 22.27 14.56
N ASN A 275 -3.39 21.27 13.84
CA ASN A 275 -2.94 20.00 14.42
C ASN A 275 -1.52 19.63 13.97
N PRO A 276 -0.50 20.47 14.26
CA PRO A 276 0.85 20.23 13.78
C PRO A 276 1.54 19.08 14.53
N LEU A 277 2.49 18.41 13.86
CA LEU A 277 3.42 17.50 14.52
C LEU A 277 4.47 18.33 15.27
N THR A 278 4.50 18.22 16.59
CA THR A 278 5.40 19.01 17.45
C THR A 278 6.67 18.24 17.83
N PRO A 279 7.78 18.94 18.13
CA PRO A 279 9.01 18.30 18.64
C PRO A 279 8.82 17.48 19.92
N THR A 280 7.76 17.73 20.69
CA THR A 280 7.39 16.93 21.86
C THR A 280 6.87 15.53 21.52
N ARG A 281 6.40 15.32 20.29
CA ARG A 281 5.87 14.05 19.79
C ARG A 281 6.87 13.30 18.93
N TYR A 282 7.70 14.03 18.19
CA TYR A 282 8.66 13.46 17.26
C TYR A 282 9.85 14.39 17.07
N ASP A 283 11.06 13.83 17.04
CA ASP A 283 12.25 14.59 16.69
C ASP A 283 12.34 14.85 15.17
N VAL A 284 11.81 16.00 14.76
CA VAL A 284 11.82 16.48 13.36
C VAL A 284 13.23 16.58 12.76
N THR A 285 14.29 16.66 13.57
CA THR A 285 15.67 16.73 13.05
C THR A 285 16.12 15.40 12.43
N THR A 286 15.47 14.29 12.80
CA THR A 286 15.76 12.95 12.26
C THR A 286 15.07 12.67 10.92
N TRP A 287 14.24 13.60 10.44
CA TRP A 287 13.46 13.43 9.20
C TRP A 287 14.31 13.13 7.96
N PRO A 288 15.36 13.93 7.63
CA PRO A 288 16.12 13.70 6.41
C PRO A 288 16.74 12.30 6.38
N ALA A 289 17.32 11.86 7.49
CA ALA A 289 17.91 10.53 7.62
C ALA A 289 16.85 9.42 7.54
N THR A 290 15.70 9.61 8.17
CA THR A 290 14.58 8.65 8.10
C THR A 290 14.08 8.49 6.68
N ARG A 291 13.85 9.61 5.98
CA ARG A 291 13.46 9.63 4.57
C ARG A 291 14.46 8.90 3.69
N GLN A 292 15.75 9.17 3.88
CA GLN A 292 16.78 8.51 3.09
C GLN A 292 16.75 6.99 3.28
N ARG A 293 16.62 6.48 4.51
CA ARG A 293 16.51 5.03 4.77
C ARG A 293 15.33 4.36 4.05
N TYR A 294 14.16 5.02 4.01
CA TYR A 294 13.00 4.49 3.26
C TYR A 294 13.24 4.46 1.75
N LEU A 295 13.88 5.50 1.21
CA LEU A 295 14.21 5.56 -0.22
C LEU A 295 15.29 4.53 -0.59
N ASP A 296 16.29 4.33 0.25
CA ASP A 296 17.34 3.32 0.07
C ASP A 296 16.73 1.92 0.10
N ARG A 297 15.88 1.61 1.09
CA ARG A 297 15.18 0.32 1.13
C ARG A 297 14.32 0.09 -0.11
N PHE A 298 13.58 1.11 -0.55
CA PHE A 298 12.78 1.03 -1.78
C PHE A 298 13.66 0.74 -3.01
N ARG A 299 14.79 1.44 -3.15
CA ARG A 299 15.79 1.19 -4.20
C ARG A 299 16.29 -0.25 -4.15
N ASP A 300 16.73 -0.72 -2.99
CA ASP A 300 17.30 -2.06 -2.81
C ASP A 300 16.30 -3.16 -3.19
N ASN A 301 15.02 -2.98 -2.83
CA ASN A 301 13.96 -3.92 -3.19
C ASN A 301 13.73 -3.97 -4.70
N LEU A 302 13.67 -2.82 -5.38
CA LEU A 302 13.55 -2.79 -6.85
C LEU A 302 14.75 -3.46 -7.52
N VAL A 303 15.97 -3.13 -7.08
CA VAL A 303 17.21 -3.75 -7.60
C VAL A 303 17.21 -5.27 -7.37
N THR A 304 16.73 -5.72 -6.21
CA THR A 304 16.61 -7.15 -5.88
C THR A 304 15.67 -7.86 -6.84
N ILE A 305 14.47 -7.32 -7.07
CA ILE A 305 13.50 -7.91 -8.01
C ILE A 305 14.08 -7.97 -9.42
N ILE A 306 14.68 -6.87 -9.89
CA ILE A 306 15.25 -6.78 -11.25
C ILE A 306 16.42 -7.75 -11.43
N THR A 307 17.32 -7.83 -10.46
CA THR A 307 18.49 -8.72 -10.53
C THR A 307 18.07 -10.18 -10.53
N THR A 308 17.05 -10.55 -9.77
CA THR A 308 16.49 -11.92 -9.77
C THR A 308 15.77 -12.22 -11.09
N ALA A 309 15.01 -11.27 -11.64
CA ALA A 309 14.34 -11.42 -12.93
C ALA A 309 15.35 -11.60 -14.09
N LYS A 310 16.40 -10.76 -14.14
CA LYS A 310 17.45 -10.84 -15.15
C LYS A 310 18.18 -12.19 -15.16
N ARG A 311 18.47 -12.74 -13.98
CA ARG A 311 19.09 -14.09 -13.86
C ARG A 311 18.24 -15.21 -14.46
N LYS A 312 16.95 -14.97 -14.63
CA LYS A 312 15.97 -15.89 -15.23
C LYS A 312 15.54 -15.44 -16.64
N ASN A 313 16.23 -14.47 -17.25
CA ASN A 313 15.89 -13.90 -18.55
C ASN A 313 14.47 -13.30 -18.64
N VAL A 314 13.95 -12.81 -17.52
CA VAL A 314 12.62 -12.18 -17.44
C VAL A 314 12.76 -10.68 -17.63
N ARG A 315 12.00 -10.10 -18.57
CA ARG A 315 11.94 -8.66 -18.80
C ARG A 315 11.29 -7.96 -17.60
N VAL A 316 11.78 -6.78 -17.23
CA VAL A 316 11.15 -5.95 -16.19
C VAL A 316 10.76 -4.60 -16.79
N VAL A 317 9.60 -4.09 -16.40
CA VAL A 317 9.09 -2.76 -16.76
C VAL A 317 8.77 -2.02 -15.48
N LEU A 318 9.48 -0.93 -15.22
CA LEU A 318 9.18 -0.05 -14.09
C LEU A 318 8.19 1.03 -14.53
N MET A 319 7.29 1.41 -13.62
CA MET A 319 6.37 2.52 -13.81
C MET A 319 6.54 3.53 -12.68
N THR A 320 6.78 4.80 -13.02
CA THR A 320 6.73 5.88 -12.02
C THR A 320 5.32 6.05 -11.45
N ILE A 321 5.21 6.64 -10.27
CA ILE A 321 3.93 6.93 -9.62
C ILE A 321 3.40 8.30 -10.05
N PRO A 322 2.30 8.40 -10.81
CA PRO A 322 1.56 9.64 -10.94
C PRO A 322 0.80 9.93 -9.64
N PHE A 323 0.58 11.20 -9.32
CA PHE A 323 -0.12 11.61 -8.09
C PHE A 323 -0.91 12.91 -8.30
N GLN A 324 -1.96 13.08 -7.50
CA GLN A 324 -2.71 14.34 -7.43
C GLN A 324 -1.92 15.36 -6.61
N TYR A 325 -1.73 16.55 -7.16
CA TYR A 325 -0.87 17.55 -6.55
C TYR A 325 -1.50 18.22 -5.32
N ARG A 326 -2.83 18.33 -5.31
CA ARG A 326 -3.59 19.13 -4.32
C ARG A 326 -3.83 18.43 -2.98
N LEU A 327 -3.22 17.26 -2.72
CA LEU A 327 -3.46 16.53 -1.48
C LEU A 327 -3.15 17.40 -0.26
N ALA A 328 -4.10 17.48 0.66
CA ALA A 328 -3.95 18.18 1.92
C ALA A 328 -2.70 17.68 2.67
N PRO A 329 -1.87 18.58 3.22
CA PRO A 329 -0.64 18.19 3.91
C PRO A 329 -0.92 17.37 5.17
N ALA A 330 -2.13 17.41 5.74
CA ALA A 330 -2.49 16.59 6.90
C ALA A 330 -3.10 15.21 6.57
N TRP A 331 -3.17 14.79 5.30
CA TRP A 331 -3.83 13.53 4.92
C TRP A 331 -3.34 12.34 5.73
N LYS A 332 -4.22 11.79 6.59
CA LYS A 332 -3.98 10.71 7.57
C LYS A 332 -2.86 10.92 8.58
N GLN A 333 -1.98 11.91 8.42
CA GLN A 333 -0.78 12.09 9.24
C GLN A 333 -0.55 13.58 9.53
N ARG A 334 -0.20 13.89 10.78
CA ARG A 334 0.25 15.24 11.16
C ARG A 334 1.57 15.57 10.48
N GLN A 335 1.76 16.84 10.14
CA GLN A 335 3.02 17.36 9.61
C GLN A 335 3.57 18.44 10.52
N PRO A 336 4.90 18.58 10.65
CA PRO A 336 5.48 19.67 11.39
C PRO A 336 5.26 20.99 10.65
N LEU A 337 5.12 22.06 11.42
CA LEU A 337 5.12 23.41 10.86
C LEU A 337 6.54 23.92 10.60
N ALA A 338 7.54 23.47 11.38
CA ALA A 338 8.96 23.83 11.23
C ALA A 338 9.83 22.57 11.26
N GLY A 339 10.85 22.51 10.40
CA GLY A 339 11.84 21.44 10.38
C GLY A 339 12.90 21.61 11.47
N GLN A 340 13.13 22.84 11.92
CA GLN A 340 13.99 23.16 13.05
C GLN A 340 13.17 23.76 14.21
N PRO A 341 13.32 23.26 15.45
CA PRO A 341 12.56 23.76 16.59
C PRO A 341 12.68 25.28 16.82
N ARG A 342 13.88 25.84 16.58
CA ARG A 342 14.14 27.29 16.70
C ARG A 342 13.32 28.17 15.75
N HIS A 343 12.82 27.62 14.64
CA HIS A 343 12.02 28.37 13.66
C HIS A 343 10.51 28.32 13.97
N LEU A 344 10.07 27.45 14.89
CA LEU A 344 8.66 27.14 15.10
C LEU A 344 7.78 28.37 15.39
N GLU A 345 8.23 29.25 16.27
CA GLU A 345 7.47 30.46 16.64
C GLU A 345 7.30 31.40 15.44
N THR A 346 8.39 31.70 14.74
CA THR A 346 8.37 32.59 13.58
C THR A 346 7.56 31.99 12.43
N MET A 347 7.71 30.70 12.18
CA MET A 347 6.97 29.95 11.17
C MET A 347 5.46 29.95 11.46
N THR A 348 5.07 29.71 12.72
CA THR A 348 3.66 29.76 13.15
C THR A 348 3.05 31.14 12.90
N ARG A 349 3.80 32.21 13.22
CA ARG A 349 3.38 33.60 12.96
C ARG A 349 3.17 33.86 11.46
N LEU A 350 4.13 33.47 10.61
CA LEU A 350 4.07 33.69 9.17
C LEU A 350 2.93 32.91 8.50
N VAL A 351 2.74 31.64 8.89
CA VAL A 351 1.62 30.81 8.40
C VAL A 351 0.28 31.40 8.82
N THR A 352 0.15 31.82 10.09
CA THR A 352 -1.08 32.45 10.60
C THR A 352 -1.39 33.75 9.86
N GLU A 353 -0.37 34.59 9.63
CA GLU A 353 -0.55 35.84 8.88
C GLU A 353 -0.93 35.59 7.42
N THR A 354 -0.32 34.58 6.78
CA THR A 354 -0.70 34.14 5.43
C THR A 354 -2.18 33.77 5.36
N LEU A 355 -2.68 32.98 6.32
CA LEU A 355 -4.11 32.62 6.38
C LEU A 355 -5.01 33.84 6.58
N LYS A 356 -4.62 34.80 7.44
CA LYS A 356 -5.38 36.05 7.63
C LYS A 356 -5.44 36.90 6.38
N LEU A 357 -4.32 37.01 5.64
CA LEU A 357 -4.26 37.73 4.38
C LEU A 357 -5.12 37.03 3.32
N GLN A 358 -5.11 35.69 3.29
CA GLN A 358 -5.98 34.91 2.42
C GLN A 358 -7.47 35.12 2.76
N ASP A 359 -7.84 35.09 4.04
CA ASP A 359 -9.22 35.35 4.50
C ASP A 359 -9.70 36.78 4.16
N ARG A 360 -8.78 37.72 3.92
CA ARG A 360 -9.04 39.11 3.48
C ARG A 360 -8.96 39.31 1.96
N ASP A 361 -8.82 38.23 1.19
CA ASP A 361 -8.66 38.26 -0.27
C ASP A 361 -7.44 39.10 -0.72
N GLN A 362 -6.32 38.95 -0.02
CA GLN A 362 -5.04 39.62 -0.33
C GLN A 362 -3.97 38.60 -0.78
N PRO A 363 -4.17 37.89 -1.91
CA PRO A 363 -3.32 36.76 -2.30
C PRO A 363 -1.87 37.15 -2.60
N VAL A 364 -1.62 38.37 -3.10
CA VAL A 364 -0.25 38.85 -3.38
C VAL A 364 0.54 39.06 -2.09
N GLY A 365 -0.06 39.70 -1.08
CA GLY A 365 0.56 39.88 0.23
C GLY A 365 0.78 38.54 0.93
N ALA A 366 -0.24 37.67 0.91
CA ALA A 366 -0.14 36.31 1.45
C ALA A 366 1.01 35.52 0.79
N LEU A 367 1.17 35.63 -0.54
CA LEU A 367 2.23 34.94 -1.27
C LEU A 367 3.62 35.45 -0.87
N GLN A 368 3.78 36.75 -0.65
CA GLN A 368 5.03 37.32 -0.14
C GLN A 368 5.33 36.80 1.28
N THR A 369 4.33 36.79 2.17
CA THR A 369 4.48 36.29 3.55
C THR A 369 4.86 34.82 3.59
N ILE A 370 4.21 33.96 2.80
CA ILE A 370 4.52 32.52 2.83
C ILE A 370 5.88 32.21 2.21
N ARG A 371 6.34 33.00 1.23
CA ARG A 371 7.70 32.86 0.68
C ARG A 371 8.77 33.17 1.71
N GLN A 372 8.57 34.16 2.58
CA GLN A 372 9.45 34.40 3.72
C GLN A 372 9.50 33.19 4.66
N ALA A 373 8.38 32.49 4.83
CA ALA A 373 8.32 31.27 5.64
C ALA A 373 9.13 30.13 5.00
N ILE A 374 9.01 29.94 3.68
CA ILE A 374 9.78 28.95 2.91
C ILE A 374 11.28 29.26 2.93
N GLU A 375 11.67 30.54 2.82
CA GLU A 375 13.07 30.98 2.92
C GLU A 375 13.66 30.70 4.31
N LEU A 376 12.88 30.90 5.38
CA LEU A 376 13.29 30.61 6.75
C LEU A 376 13.53 29.10 6.97
N ASP A 377 12.60 28.27 6.51
CA ASP A 377 12.69 26.82 6.65
C ASP A 377 11.94 26.11 5.50
N PRO A 378 12.65 25.53 4.52
CA PRO A 378 12.03 24.93 3.36
C PRO A 378 11.56 23.49 3.59
N LEU A 379 11.85 22.88 4.75
CA LEU A 379 11.55 21.46 5.02
C LEU A 379 10.06 21.15 5.22
N PRO A 380 9.26 21.99 5.92
CA PRO A 380 7.86 21.68 6.21
C PRO A 380 6.97 21.68 4.96
N PRO A 381 5.97 20.77 4.85
CA PRO A 381 5.11 20.70 3.67
C PRO A 381 4.04 21.80 3.62
N VAL A 382 3.62 22.34 4.77
CA VAL A 382 2.50 23.28 4.87
C VAL A 382 2.77 24.60 4.14
N PRO A 383 3.94 25.27 4.28
CA PRO A 383 4.23 26.49 3.55
C PRO A 383 4.18 26.33 2.03
N HIS A 384 4.72 25.23 1.49
CA HIS A 384 4.67 24.94 0.05
C HIS A 384 3.24 24.71 -0.45
N TYR A 385 2.37 24.08 0.36
CA TYR A 385 0.96 23.91 0.03
C TYR A 385 0.23 25.26 -0.05
N LEU A 386 0.46 26.12 0.93
CA LEU A 386 -0.13 27.47 0.97
C LEU A 386 0.36 28.32 -0.20
N GLU A 387 1.67 28.27 -0.52
CA GLU A 387 2.21 28.91 -1.73
C GLU A 387 1.46 28.43 -2.98
N ALA A 388 1.25 27.12 -3.12
CA ALA A 388 0.58 26.54 -4.27
C ALA A 388 -0.88 27.00 -4.41
N VAL A 389 -1.64 27.02 -3.31
CA VAL A 389 -3.03 27.53 -3.30
C VAL A 389 -3.09 29.00 -3.72
N LEU A 390 -2.15 29.81 -3.26
CA LEU A 390 -2.08 31.22 -3.60
C LEU A 390 -1.70 31.43 -5.07
N LEU A 391 -0.71 30.70 -5.58
CA LEU A 391 -0.36 30.73 -7.00
C LEU A 391 -1.51 30.28 -7.89
N GLU A 392 -2.28 29.27 -7.47
CA GLU A 392 -3.47 28.81 -8.16
C GLU A 392 -4.54 29.92 -8.21
N SER A 393 -4.78 30.63 -7.10
CA SER A 393 -5.72 31.76 -7.04
C SER A 393 -5.31 32.96 -7.90
N LEU A 394 -4.02 33.07 -8.23
CA LEU A 394 -3.44 34.11 -9.06
C LEU A 394 -3.32 33.70 -10.54
N ASP A 395 -3.97 32.60 -10.95
CA ASP A 395 -3.94 32.04 -12.30
C ASP A 395 -2.54 31.68 -12.79
N ARG A 396 -1.71 31.13 -11.90
CA ARG A 396 -0.32 30.68 -12.17
C ARG A 396 -0.17 29.17 -11.98
N PRO A 397 -0.88 28.34 -12.77
CA PRO A 397 -1.01 26.92 -12.49
C PRO A 397 0.29 26.13 -12.59
N GLN A 398 1.22 26.46 -13.50
CA GLN A 398 2.50 25.75 -13.58
C GLN A 398 3.35 25.95 -12.32
N GLU A 399 3.39 27.18 -11.79
CA GLU A 399 4.11 27.48 -10.56
C GLU A 399 3.42 26.85 -9.35
N ALA A 400 2.09 26.88 -9.31
CA ALA A 400 1.31 26.20 -8.29
C ALA A 400 1.58 24.69 -8.28
N GLU A 401 1.69 24.07 -9.46
CA GLU A 401 1.96 22.63 -9.60
C GLU A 401 3.35 22.28 -9.04
N ALA A 402 4.35 23.11 -9.31
CA ALA A 402 5.69 22.97 -8.71
C ALA A 402 5.68 23.13 -7.19
N ALA A 403 4.93 24.10 -6.66
CA ALA A 403 4.80 24.32 -5.21
C ALA A 403 4.04 23.17 -4.52
N TYR A 404 2.95 22.68 -5.10
CA TYR A 404 2.27 21.48 -4.61
C TYR A 404 3.20 20.27 -4.64
N ALA A 405 3.99 20.09 -5.71
CA ALA A 405 4.95 19.00 -5.80
C ALA A 405 6.00 19.05 -4.68
N ARG A 406 6.48 20.25 -4.33
CA ARG A 406 7.37 20.46 -3.16
C ARG A 406 6.68 20.09 -1.85
N SER A 407 5.40 20.45 -1.69
CA SER A 407 4.61 20.04 -0.52
C SER A 407 4.51 18.52 -0.43
N ARG A 408 4.11 17.84 -1.51
CA ARG A 408 4.00 16.36 -1.58
C ARG A 408 5.36 15.68 -1.37
N GLU A 409 6.44 16.31 -1.82
CA GLU A 409 7.80 15.85 -1.56
C GLU A 409 8.17 16.00 -0.08
N ALA A 410 7.84 17.12 0.56
CA ALA A 410 8.12 17.39 1.97
C ALA A 410 7.26 16.58 2.95
N MET A 411 6.07 16.14 2.53
CA MET A 411 5.18 15.33 3.36
C MET A 411 5.86 14.01 3.76
N ILE A 412 5.65 13.64 5.02
CA ILE A 412 6.09 12.35 5.58
C ILE A 412 4.86 11.52 5.97
N GLY A 413 5.04 10.20 5.92
CA GLY A 413 3.96 9.24 6.11
C GLY A 413 3.22 8.98 4.81
N ASN A 414 2.01 8.46 4.92
CA ASN A 414 1.23 7.96 3.80
C ASN A 414 1.27 8.92 2.61
N LEU A 415 1.72 8.38 1.49
CA LEU A 415 1.72 9.09 0.22
C LEU A 415 2.68 10.29 0.15
N GLY A 416 3.67 10.40 1.04
CA GLY A 416 4.72 11.42 1.00
C GLY A 416 5.86 11.12 0.01
N SER A 417 6.84 12.02 -0.07
CA SER A 417 8.10 11.85 -0.83
C SER A 417 7.94 11.49 -2.31
N ARG A 418 6.91 12.01 -2.97
CA ARG A 418 6.52 11.57 -4.32
C ARG A 418 7.58 11.81 -5.40
N LEU A 419 8.29 12.94 -5.34
CA LEU A 419 9.32 13.25 -6.35
C LEU A 419 10.54 12.36 -6.16
N SER A 420 10.96 12.14 -4.90
CA SER A 420 12.06 11.23 -4.58
C SER A 420 11.76 9.78 -4.95
N ILE A 421 10.54 9.29 -4.72
CA ILE A 421 10.13 7.94 -5.16
C ILE A 421 10.28 7.80 -6.67
N ASN A 422 9.75 8.76 -7.45
CA ASN A 422 9.87 8.73 -8.91
C ASN A 422 11.30 8.88 -9.40
N ARG A 423 12.13 9.68 -8.73
CA ARG A 423 13.56 9.77 -9.00
C ARG A 423 14.25 8.41 -8.81
N VAL A 424 14.00 7.73 -7.68
CA VAL A 424 14.56 6.39 -7.43
C VAL A 424 14.15 5.40 -8.52
N ILE A 425 12.88 5.40 -8.94
CA ILE A 425 12.40 4.53 -10.03
C ILE A 425 13.16 4.79 -11.33
N ARG A 426 13.36 6.06 -11.70
CA ARG A 426 14.09 6.45 -12.92
C ARG A 426 15.57 6.08 -12.84
N GLU A 427 16.21 6.35 -11.72
CA GLU A 427 17.62 6.00 -11.47
C GLU A 427 17.81 4.49 -11.55
N VAL A 428 16.98 3.71 -10.86
CA VAL A 428 17.04 2.24 -10.92
C VAL A 428 16.80 1.73 -12.33
N ALA A 429 15.83 2.28 -13.08
CA ALA A 429 15.60 1.89 -14.46
C ALA A 429 16.84 2.13 -15.33
N ALA A 430 17.48 3.29 -15.19
CA ALA A 430 18.69 3.64 -15.92
C ALA A 430 19.89 2.77 -15.53
N ASP A 431 20.18 2.66 -14.23
CA ASP A 431 21.30 1.89 -13.68
C ASP A 431 21.17 0.40 -14.00
N GLN A 432 19.94 -0.12 -13.97
CA GLN A 432 19.64 -1.50 -14.31
C GLN A 432 19.26 -1.69 -15.78
N GLN A 433 19.38 -0.68 -16.65
CA GLN A 433 19.05 -0.79 -18.08
C GLN A 433 17.73 -1.53 -18.34
N THR A 434 16.71 -1.17 -17.58
CA THR A 434 15.39 -1.81 -17.55
C THR A 434 14.37 -0.86 -18.16
N ASP A 435 13.32 -1.40 -18.77
CA ASP A 435 12.28 -0.58 -19.39
C ASP A 435 11.57 0.30 -18.37
N LEU A 436 11.21 1.51 -18.81
CA LEU A 436 10.53 2.51 -17.99
C LEU A 436 9.33 3.08 -18.73
N ILE A 437 8.17 3.08 -18.07
CA ILE A 437 7.03 3.90 -18.44
C ILE A 437 6.92 5.03 -17.41
N ASP A 438 7.34 6.24 -17.78
CA ASP A 438 7.26 7.43 -16.92
C ASP A 438 5.81 7.95 -16.85
N LEU A 439 4.94 7.21 -16.17
CA LEU A 439 3.53 7.56 -15.99
C LEU A 439 3.33 8.94 -15.37
N ARG A 440 4.25 9.41 -14.52
CA ARG A 440 4.18 10.76 -13.99
C ARG A 440 4.23 11.77 -15.13
N LYS A 441 5.22 11.65 -16.01
CA LYS A 441 5.33 12.50 -17.20
C LYS A 441 4.14 12.31 -18.14
N VAL A 442 3.71 11.07 -18.39
CA VAL A 442 2.55 10.79 -19.26
C VAL A 442 1.29 11.51 -18.77
N PHE A 443 1.03 11.52 -17.46
CA PHE A 443 -0.16 12.14 -16.90
C PHE A 443 -0.06 13.67 -16.97
N ASP A 444 1.08 14.22 -16.57
CA ASP A 444 1.33 15.66 -16.63
C ASP A 444 1.21 16.18 -18.08
N ASP A 445 1.88 15.53 -19.05
CA ASP A 445 1.81 15.89 -20.47
C ASP A 445 0.38 15.79 -21.00
N PHE A 446 -0.36 14.73 -20.66
CA PHE A 446 -1.74 14.53 -21.09
C PHE A 446 -2.63 15.71 -20.69
N GLN A 447 -2.47 16.21 -19.46
CA GLN A 447 -3.24 17.33 -18.94
C GLN A 447 -2.77 18.66 -19.50
N HIS A 448 -1.46 18.92 -19.53
CA HIS A 448 -0.89 20.18 -19.98
C HIS A 448 -1.24 20.46 -21.44
N HIS A 449 -1.23 19.44 -22.30
CA HIS A 449 -1.69 19.55 -23.70
C HIS A 449 -3.16 19.97 -23.83
N ARG A 450 -3.96 19.84 -22.77
CA ARG A 450 -5.37 20.23 -22.69
C ARG A 450 -5.58 21.49 -21.85
N GLN A 451 -4.51 22.19 -21.49
CA GLN A 451 -4.52 23.32 -20.57
C GLN A 451 -5.19 22.98 -19.22
N ARG A 452 -5.02 21.73 -18.78
CA ARG A 452 -5.44 21.22 -17.46
C ARG A 452 -4.21 20.95 -16.62
N PHE A 453 -4.39 20.90 -15.30
CA PHE A 453 -3.30 20.76 -14.32
C PHE A 453 -3.72 19.91 -13.12
N PHE A 454 -2.72 19.52 -12.32
CA PHE A 454 -2.87 18.89 -11.01
C PHE A 454 -3.39 17.45 -10.98
N ASN A 455 -3.55 16.81 -12.14
CA ASN A 455 -4.02 15.43 -12.35
C ASN A 455 -5.43 15.11 -11.82
N VAL A 456 -6.28 16.12 -11.67
CA VAL A 456 -7.63 15.96 -11.06
C VAL A 456 -8.61 15.08 -11.84
N GLU A 457 -8.43 14.92 -13.16
CA GLU A 457 -9.27 14.03 -13.98
C GLU A 457 -8.67 12.62 -14.13
N LEU A 458 -7.38 12.49 -13.82
CA LEU A 458 -6.62 11.26 -13.97
C LEU A 458 -6.47 10.53 -12.64
N ILE A 459 -6.68 11.21 -11.50
CA ILE A 459 -6.55 10.65 -10.16
C ILE A 459 -7.69 11.20 -9.28
N HIS A 460 -8.48 10.28 -8.72
CA HIS A 460 -9.67 10.62 -7.92
C HIS A 460 -9.31 11.29 -6.60
N ASP A 461 -8.42 10.64 -5.89
CA ASP A 461 -7.97 11.03 -4.57
C ASP A 461 -6.52 11.49 -4.70
N ASP A 462 -5.60 10.87 -3.97
CA ASP A 462 -4.20 11.13 -4.11
C ASP A 462 -3.47 10.25 -5.13
N CYS A 463 -3.86 8.97 -5.25
CA CYS A 463 -3.01 7.96 -5.87
C CYS A 463 -3.77 6.95 -6.74
N HIS A 464 -5.11 6.89 -6.65
CA HIS A 464 -5.91 5.95 -7.43
C HIS A 464 -6.26 6.54 -8.80
N PRO A 465 -5.76 5.94 -9.90
CA PRO A 465 -6.07 6.39 -11.24
C PRO A 465 -7.57 6.28 -11.54
N THR A 466 -8.11 7.22 -12.31
CA THR A 466 -9.47 7.11 -12.85
C THR A 466 -9.55 6.01 -13.92
N SER A 467 -10.77 5.64 -14.32
CA SER A 467 -10.98 4.73 -15.45
C SER A 467 -10.32 5.25 -16.74
N LEU A 468 -10.32 6.56 -16.97
CA LEU A 468 -9.61 7.19 -18.08
C LEU A 468 -8.10 6.94 -17.97
N ALA A 469 -7.53 7.21 -16.80
CA ALA A 469 -6.11 7.03 -16.54
C ALA A 469 -5.66 5.56 -16.65
N HIS A 470 -6.47 4.60 -16.20
CA HIS A 470 -6.20 3.18 -16.43
C HIS A 470 -6.16 2.82 -17.92
N GLY A 471 -6.94 3.49 -18.76
CA GLY A 471 -6.86 3.34 -20.22
C GLY A 471 -5.54 3.86 -20.77
N LEU A 472 -5.08 5.02 -20.30
CA LEU A 472 -3.77 5.56 -20.67
C LEU A 472 -2.62 4.64 -20.25
N ILE A 473 -2.65 4.14 -19.01
CA ILE A 473 -1.63 3.18 -18.52
C ILE A 473 -1.61 1.93 -19.40
N ALA A 474 -2.79 1.36 -19.69
CA ALA A 474 -2.91 0.17 -20.53
C ALA A 474 -2.35 0.40 -21.93
N HIS A 475 -2.68 1.52 -22.57
CA HIS A 475 -2.17 1.89 -23.90
C HIS A 475 -0.64 1.95 -23.95
N HIS A 476 0.00 2.57 -22.96
CA HIS A 476 1.45 2.63 -22.90
C HIS A 476 2.10 1.26 -22.61
N LEU A 477 1.46 0.43 -21.78
CA LEU A 477 1.92 -0.93 -21.53
C LEU A 477 1.76 -1.82 -22.77
N GLU A 478 0.62 -1.75 -23.46
CA GLU A 478 0.34 -2.50 -24.68
C GLU A 478 1.38 -2.21 -25.76
N LYS A 479 1.68 -0.93 -26.02
CA LYS A 479 2.75 -0.55 -26.95
C LYS A 479 4.08 -1.21 -26.59
N LEU A 480 4.44 -1.18 -25.32
CA LEU A 480 5.71 -1.75 -24.87
C LEU A 480 5.76 -3.29 -24.97
N LEU A 481 4.62 -3.97 -24.75
CA LEU A 481 4.50 -5.42 -24.83
C LEU A 481 4.36 -5.93 -26.28
N PHE A 482 3.72 -5.16 -27.15
CA PHE A 482 3.27 -5.63 -28.47
C PHE A 482 3.80 -4.82 -29.66
N ASP A 483 4.48 -3.67 -29.47
CA ASP A 483 5.14 -2.99 -30.59
C ASP A 483 6.34 -3.84 -31.06
N GLY A 484 6.12 -4.48 -32.20
CA GLY A 484 6.90 -5.59 -32.77
C GLY A 484 5.98 -6.59 -33.48
N ALA A 485 4.73 -6.72 -33.01
CA ALA A 485 3.63 -7.38 -33.69
C ALA A 485 2.77 -6.30 -34.37
N ALA A 486 2.93 -6.12 -35.68
CA ALA A 486 2.12 -5.20 -36.47
C ALA A 486 0.62 -5.45 -36.20
N THR A 487 -0.05 -4.48 -35.56
CA THR A 487 -1.50 -4.43 -35.51
C THR A 487 -1.97 -3.37 -36.52
N PRO A 488 -2.93 -3.71 -37.39
CA PRO A 488 -3.42 -2.78 -38.41
C PRO A 488 -4.22 -1.66 -37.73
N GLU A 489 -3.86 -0.41 -38.06
CA GLU A 489 -4.55 0.80 -37.61
C GLU A 489 -6.07 0.68 -37.81
N ARG A 490 -6.85 1.07 -36.80
CA ARG A 490 -8.24 1.48 -37.01
C ARG A 490 -8.37 2.95 -36.63
N HIS A 491 -8.80 3.72 -37.63
CA HIS A 491 -9.18 5.13 -37.59
C HIS A 491 -10.27 5.45 -36.57
#